data_AF-A0A522BVJ9-F1
#
_entry.id   AF-A0A522BVJ9-F1
#
_cell.length_a   1.000
_cell.length_b   1.000
_cell.length_c   1.000
_cell.angle_alpha   90.00
_cell.angle_beta   90.00
_cell.angle_gamma   90.00
#
_symmetry.space_group_name_H-M   'P 1'
#
loop_
_entity.id
_entity.type
_entity.pdbx_description
1 polymer ?
#
loop_
_entity_poly.entity_id
_entity_poly.type
_entity_poly.pdbx_seq_one_letter_code
_entity_poly.pdbx_strand_id
1 'polypeptide(L)'
;SPQLEVVGAATQTLKVSERSEAATKFRIRARAGAQAQLGSASVIFTAQYKDAKARLSTNLSVRPASAFVTLVQTGRFHGAGNLKLQGDFYPNLQQTEFAASTSPWSFASGLMQYLVAYPHGCTEQITSQTFPMVLLNARPELAKELRKSAALRTAPNPGKALEKTLSILRSRQTAEGAFGLWDAGHVEPFATVYATHLLLEARERKLPVPEDMLQRSMGYLQQYLSHNGTSRYDWRNRAYAAYVLTRHGVVTSAALVNLRAAQPRDKDNKLVLDLGAAYLAASYQMLKQDKAARELLEPLWQDLLERTKQNKRYGYRDNYYDPLVHDATLIYLIAKHFPDKLKQLPPETFDRIGALVQDGGYHSLSSSSVILAVD
;
A
#
# COMPACT_ATOMS: atom_id res chain seq x y z
N SER A 1 13.16 3.70 36.08
CA SER A 1 11.99 4.50 35.69
C SER A 1 10.76 3.56 35.62
N PRO A 2 9.55 4.03 35.31
CA PRO A 2 8.38 3.16 35.18
C PRO A 2 8.53 2.03 34.13
N GLN A 3 9.30 2.26 33.07
CA GLN A 3 9.49 1.32 31.95
C GLN A 3 10.51 0.21 32.23
N LEU A 4 11.47 0.46 33.12
CA LEU A 4 12.64 -0.41 33.36
C LEU A 4 12.72 -0.81 34.83
N GLU A 5 13.16 -2.04 35.08
CA GLU A 5 13.50 -2.53 36.40
C GLU A 5 14.95 -3.02 36.45
N VAL A 6 15.57 -2.89 37.63
CA VAL A 6 16.90 -3.46 37.87
C VAL A 6 16.74 -4.94 38.19
N VAL A 7 17.51 -5.78 37.50
CA VAL A 7 17.57 -7.23 37.75
C VAL A 7 18.76 -7.50 38.66
N GLY A 8 18.49 -7.79 39.93
CA GLY A 8 19.50 -7.98 40.96
C GLY A 8 19.75 -6.71 41.79
N ALA A 9 20.96 -6.57 42.32
CA ALA A 9 21.30 -5.46 43.22
C ALA A 9 21.35 -4.11 42.48
N ALA A 10 20.59 -3.13 42.98
CA ALA A 10 20.58 -1.76 42.48
C ALA A 10 21.73 -0.89 43.04
N THR A 11 22.51 -1.42 43.99
CA THR A 11 23.66 -0.75 44.60
C THR A 11 24.83 -1.72 44.61
N GLN A 12 26.02 -1.22 44.31
CA GLN A 12 27.27 -1.98 44.38
C GLN A 12 28.38 -1.11 44.96
N THR A 13 29.19 -1.70 45.83
CA THR A 13 30.35 -1.04 46.43
C THR A 13 31.60 -1.48 45.68
N LEU A 14 32.35 -0.52 45.15
CA LEU A 14 33.61 -0.77 44.44
C LEU A 14 34.77 -0.21 45.25
N LYS A 15 35.87 -0.96 45.33
CA LYS A 15 37.12 -0.47 45.89
C LYS A 15 37.93 0.13 44.74
N VAL A 16 38.12 1.44 44.77
CA VAL A 16 38.85 2.19 43.74
C VAL A 16 40.09 2.78 44.39
N SER A 17 41.27 2.44 43.87
CA SER A 17 42.53 3.00 44.36
C SER A 17 42.79 4.37 43.72
N GLU A 18 43.69 5.14 44.32
CA GLU A 18 44.07 6.45 43.77
C GLU A 18 44.57 6.32 42.32
N ARG A 19 44.14 7.23 41.44
CA ARG A 19 44.47 7.25 40.00
C ARG A 19 44.12 5.95 39.25
N SER A 20 43.12 5.21 39.72
CA SER A 20 42.61 4.02 39.05
C SER A 20 41.12 4.13 38.74
N GLU A 21 40.65 3.28 37.84
CA GLU A 21 39.24 3.14 37.50
C GLU A 21 38.72 1.76 37.91
N ALA A 22 37.45 1.70 38.31
CA ALA A 22 36.73 0.45 38.49
C ALA A 22 35.40 0.52 37.74
N ALA A 23 35.02 -0.60 37.13
CA ALA A 23 33.77 -0.72 36.40
C ALA A 23 32.87 -1.76 37.06
N THR A 24 31.56 -1.54 36.98
CA THR A 24 30.57 -2.57 37.29
C THR A 24 29.45 -2.58 36.26
N LYS A 25 28.67 -3.65 36.26
CA LYS A 25 27.53 -3.88 35.38
C LYS A 25 26.26 -3.98 36.21
N PHE A 26 25.26 -3.20 35.83
CA PHE A 26 23.89 -3.35 36.29
C PHE A 26 23.09 -4.03 35.19
N ARG A 27 22.33 -5.08 35.55
CA ARG A 27 21.37 -5.68 34.63
C ARG A 27 20.05 -4.95 34.79
N ILE A 28 19.47 -4.54 33.68
CA ILE A 28 18.16 -3.90 33.62
C ILE A 28 17.27 -4.67 32.65
N ARG A 29 15.97 -4.67 32.90
CA ARG A 29 14.95 -5.32 32.08
C ARG A 29 13.80 -4.36 31.83
N ALA A 30 13.28 -4.36 30.60
CA ALA A 30 12.03 -3.68 30.29
C ALA A 30 10.87 -4.45 30.91
N ARG A 31 9.96 -3.73 31.58
CA ARG A 31 8.74 -4.35 32.11
C ARG A 31 7.89 -4.88 30.95
N ALA A 32 7.25 -6.02 31.16
CA ALA A 32 6.48 -6.74 30.16
C ALA A 32 5.03 -6.98 30.61
N GLY A 33 4.18 -7.45 29.69
CA GLY A 33 2.77 -7.72 29.95
C GLY A 33 2.00 -6.47 30.39
N ALA A 34 1.12 -6.62 31.39
CA ALA A 34 0.31 -5.51 31.91
C ALA A 34 1.13 -4.35 32.53
N GLN A 35 2.40 -4.58 32.85
CA GLN A 35 3.30 -3.55 33.38
C GLN A 35 4.15 -2.88 32.29
N ALA A 36 4.01 -3.29 31.03
CA ALA A 36 4.77 -2.74 29.93
C ALA A 36 4.46 -1.26 29.76
N GLN A 37 5.50 -0.43 29.81
CA GLN A 37 5.42 0.97 29.46
C GLN A 37 6.48 1.25 28.40
N LEU A 38 6.03 1.75 27.25
CA LEU A 38 6.89 2.04 26.11
C LEU A 38 7.38 3.49 26.15
N GLY A 39 8.35 3.81 25.30
CA GLY A 39 8.89 5.15 25.15
C GLY A 39 10.24 5.34 25.84
N SER A 40 10.60 6.61 26.10
CA SER A 40 11.88 6.97 26.67
C SER A 40 11.96 6.59 28.16
N ALA A 41 12.97 5.82 28.53
CA ALA A 41 13.21 5.36 29.89
C ALA A 41 14.55 5.90 30.41
N SER A 42 14.51 6.68 31.49
CA SER A 42 15.73 7.22 32.09
C SER A 42 16.43 6.19 32.99
N VAL A 43 17.73 6.04 32.76
CA VAL A 43 18.68 5.29 33.58
C VAL A 43 19.61 6.28 34.25
N ILE A 44 19.58 6.30 35.59
CA ILE A 44 20.33 7.26 36.40
C ILE A 44 21.34 6.47 37.23
N PHE A 45 22.62 6.78 37.05
CA PHE A 45 23.70 6.28 37.88
C PHE A 45 24.08 7.36 38.90
N THR A 46 24.19 6.97 40.16
CA THR A 46 24.67 7.85 41.23
C THR A 46 25.87 7.19 41.87
N ALA A 47 27.01 7.89 41.93
CA ALA A 47 28.20 7.49 42.66
C ALA A 47 28.33 8.38 43.90
N GLN A 48 28.68 7.79 45.04
CA GLN A 48 28.88 8.51 46.29
C GLN A 48 30.16 8.02 46.97
N TYR A 49 30.97 8.95 47.45
CA TYR A 49 32.12 8.69 48.32
C TYR A 49 32.17 9.74 49.42
N LYS A 50 31.98 9.31 50.69
CA LYS A 50 31.78 10.22 51.83
C LYS A 50 30.68 11.25 51.50
N ASP A 51 31.04 12.54 51.50
CA ASP A 51 30.14 13.67 51.24
C ASP A 51 30.06 14.03 49.74
N ALA A 52 30.95 13.50 48.90
CA ALA A 52 30.96 13.76 47.47
C ALA A 52 29.96 12.86 46.74
N LYS A 53 29.20 13.45 45.81
CA LYS A 53 28.24 12.74 44.95
C LYS A 53 28.42 13.16 43.49
N ALA A 54 28.31 12.19 42.60
CA ALA A 54 28.24 12.40 41.16
C ALA A 54 27.01 11.69 40.59
N ARG A 55 26.38 12.29 39.60
CA ARG A 55 25.18 11.75 38.95
C ARG A 55 25.37 11.78 37.44
N LEU A 56 25.10 10.64 36.80
CA LEU A 56 25.04 10.50 35.35
C LEU A 56 23.66 10.00 34.96
N SER A 57 23.06 10.57 33.92
CA SER A 57 21.76 10.15 33.41
C SER A 57 21.85 9.88 31.92
N THR A 58 21.24 8.80 31.47
CA THR A 58 21.05 8.49 30.05
C THR A 58 19.62 8.01 29.81
N ASN A 59 19.14 8.10 28.58
CA ASN A 59 17.80 7.66 28.19
C ASN A 59 17.91 6.49 27.22
N LEU A 60 17.04 5.49 27.40
CA LEU A 60 16.91 4.34 26.51
C LEU A 60 15.51 4.29 25.93
N SER A 61 15.39 3.96 24.64
CA SER A 61 14.09 3.75 24.00
C SER A 61 13.59 2.33 24.29
N VAL A 62 12.44 2.21 24.96
CA VAL A 62 11.73 0.94 25.16
C VAL A 62 10.64 0.84 24.09
N ARG A 63 10.77 -0.15 23.21
CA ARG A 63 9.83 -0.43 22.12
C ARG A 63 9.44 -1.91 22.08
N PRO A 64 8.25 -2.26 21.59
CA PRO A 64 7.86 -3.65 21.43
C PRO A 64 8.83 -4.43 20.53
N ALA A 65 8.99 -5.71 20.81
CA ALA A 65 9.71 -6.64 19.92
C ALA A 65 8.88 -7.05 18.70
N SER A 66 7.55 -6.83 18.74
CA SER A 66 6.63 -7.07 17.64
C SER A 66 6.56 -5.89 16.69
N ALA A 67 6.23 -6.15 15.42
CA ALA A 67 5.93 -5.10 14.46
C ALA A 67 4.66 -4.33 14.86
N PHE A 68 4.59 -3.07 14.42
CA PHE A 68 3.33 -2.33 14.43
C PHE A 68 2.39 -2.97 13.39
N VAL A 69 1.19 -3.34 13.80
CA VAL A 69 0.21 -3.97 12.90
C VAL A 69 -1.10 -3.22 12.98
N THR A 70 -1.70 -3.01 11.81
CA THR A 70 -3.12 -2.68 11.69
C THR A 70 -3.81 -3.98 11.33
N LEU A 71 -4.92 -4.32 11.99
CA LEU A 71 -5.75 -5.46 11.60
C LEU A 71 -7.09 -4.92 11.12
N VAL A 72 -7.46 -5.26 9.88
CA VAL A 72 -8.67 -4.76 9.24
C VAL A 72 -9.69 -5.89 9.21
N GLN A 73 -10.83 -5.67 9.86
CA GLN A 73 -11.96 -6.58 9.91
C GLN A 73 -13.18 -5.92 9.26
N THR A 74 -13.85 -6.62 8.36
CA THR A 74 -14.87 -6.00 7.49
C THR A 74 -16.00 -6.97 7.22
N GLY A 75 -17.24 -6.52 7.18
CA GLY A 75 -18.35 -7.41 6.87
C GLY A 75 -19.55 -6.67 6.33
N ARG A 76 -20.39 -7.38 5.60
CA ARG A 76 -21.71 -6.92 5.20
C ARG A 76 -22.75 -7.57 6.11
N PHE A 77 -23.65 -6.77 6.64
CA PHE A 77 -24.68 -7.22 7.55
C PHE A 77 -26.04 -6.73 7.09
N HIS A 78 -27.06 -7.58 7.21
CA HIS A 78 -28.45 -7.19 7.12
C HIS A 78 -29.06 -7.28 8.52
N GLY A 79 -29.35 -6.12 9.13
CA GLY A 79 -29.80 -6.05 10.52
C GLY A 79 -28.62 -6.13 11.50
N ALA A 80 -28.64 -7.11 12.40
CA ALA A 80 -27.61 -7.29 13.42
C ALA A 80 -26.41 -8.08 12.88
N GLY A 81 -25.21 -7.76 13.37
CA GLY A 81 -23.96 -8.37 12.95
C GLY A 81 -22.91 -8.31 14.04
N ASN A 82 -22.02 -9.31 14.07
CA ASN A 82 -20.91 -9.37 15.01
C ASN A 82 -19.58 -9.29 14.26
N LEU A 83 -18.73 -8.35 14.67
CA LEU A 83 -17.33 -8.28 14.24
C LEU A 83 -16.44 -8.62 15.44
N LYS A 84 -15.66 -9.68 15.31
CA LYS A 84 -14.71 -10.08 16.35
C LYS A 84 -13.41 -9.31 16.14
N LEU A 85 -13.04 -8.48 17.11
CA LEU A 85 -11.72 -7.87 17.14
C LEU A 85 -10.67 -8.98 17.29
N GLN A 86 -9.63 -8.89 16.46
CA GLN A 86 -8.49 -9.80 16.50
C GLN A 86 -7.31 -9.09 17.14
N GLY A 87 -6.48 -9.84 17.88
CA GLY A 87 -5.21 -9.36 18.42
C GLY A 87 -5.27 -8.96 19.89
N ASP A 88 -4.18 -9.28 20.59
CA ASP A 88 -3.84 -8.73 21.90
C ASP A 88 -2.80 -7.63 21.68
N PHE A 89 -3.13 -6.40 22.09
CA PHE A 89 -2.35 -5.21 21.79
C PHE A 89 -1.81 -4.57 23.07
N TYR A 90 -0.64 -3.94 22.97
CA TYR A 90 -0.13 -3.12 24.07
C TYR A 90 -1.12 -1.98 24.35
N PRO A 91 -1.65 -1.83 25.59
CA PRO A 91 -2.74 -0.89 25.88
C PRO A 91 -2.44 0.56 25.50
N ASN A 92 -1.17 0.97 25.54
CA ASN A 92 -0.73 2.32 25.22
C ASN A 92 -0.60 2.62 23.72
N LEU A 93 -0.64 1.61 22.85
CA LEU A 93 -0.64 1.75 21.39
C LEU A 93 -1.90 1.16 20.74
N GLN A 94 -2.79 0.54 21.52
CA GLN A 94 -4.03 0.00 21.03
C GLN A 94 -4.97 1.13 20.58
N GLN A 95 -5.35 1.10 19.32
CA GLN A 95 -6.40 1.95 18.76
C GLN A 95 -7.42 1.05 18.08
N THR A 96 -8.69 1.24 18.42
CA THR A 96 -9.81 0.51 17.82
C THR A 96 -10.73 1.53 17.17
N GLU A 97 -10.97 1.35 15.89
CA GLU A 97 -11.89 2.18 15.13
C GLU A 97 -12.98 1.32 14.49
N PHE A 98 -14.18 1.90 14.41
CA PHE A 98 -15.34 1.26 13.81
C PHE A 98 -15.96 2.21 12.80
N ALA A 99 -16.18 1.72 11.58
CA ALA A 99 -16.86 2.43 10.52
C ALA A 99 -17.98 1.56 9.97
N ALA A 100 -19.18 2.15 9.85
CA ALA A 100 -20.33 1.54 9.21
C ALA A 100 -20.86 2.49 8.14
N SER A 101 -21.13 1.95 6.95
CA SER A 101 -21.68 2.71 5.84
C SER A 101 -22.45 1.79 4.91
N THR A 102 -23.45 2.34 4.24
CA THR A 102 -24.09 1.72 3.07
C THR A 102 -23.22 1.79 1.82
N SER A 103 -22.11 2.55 1.89
CA SER A 103 -21.12 2.68 0.83
C SER A 103 -19.93 1.74 1.05
N PRO A 104 -19.30 1.21 -0.02
CA PRO A 104 -18.05 0.45 0.06
C PRO A 104 -16.88 1.21 0.69
N TRP A 105 -16.95 2.53 0.86
CA TRP A 105 -15.88 3.32 1.47
C TRP A 105 -15.58 2.99 2.95
N SER A 106 -16.53 2.38 3.67
CA SER A 106 -16.26 1.86 5.03
C SER A 106 -15.14 0.81 5.01
N PHE A 107 -15.09 -0.01 3.97
CA PHE A 107 -14.05 -1.02 3.73
C PHE A 107 -12.66 -0.39 3.53
N ALA A 108 -12.59 0.66 2.70
CA ALA A 108 -11.35 1.36 2.38
C ALA A 108 -10.73 2.06 3.60
N SER A 109 -11.54 2.53 4.55
CA SER A 109 -11.05 3.30 5.70
C SER A 109 -9.99 2.57 6.53
N GLY A 110 -10.15 1.27 6.78
CA GLY A 110 -9.16 0.46 7.52
C GLY A 110 -7.85 0.26 6.73
N LEU A 111 -7.95 0.04 5.42
CA LEU A 111 -6.77 -0.08 4.55
C LEU A 111 -6.03 1.25 4.40
N MET A 112 -6.75 2.38 4.44
CA MET A 112 -6.13 3.70 4.50
C MET A 112 -5.33 3.89 5.79
N GLN A 113 -5.86 3.45 6.93
CA GLN A 113 -5.13 3.53 8.21
C GLN A 113 -3.86 2.68 8.18
N TYR A 114 -3.96 1.47 7.62
CA TYR A 114 -2.80 0.61 7.39
C TYR A 114 -1.73 1.33 6.54
N LEU A 115 -2.13 1.96 5.43
CA LEU A 115 -1.22 2.69 4.55
C LEU A 115 -0.56 3.89 5.27
N VAL A 116 -1.32 4.64 6.07
CA VAL A 116 -0.78 5.77 6.86
C VAL A 116 0.28 5.30 7.86
N ALA A 117 0.08 4.13 8.48
CA ALA A 117 1.02 3.56 9.44
C ALA A 117 2.16 2.75 8.80
N TYR A 118 2.12 2.51 7.49
CA TYR A 118 3.04 1.60 6.83
C TYR A 118 4.49 2.15 6.85
N PRO A 119 5.48 1.42 7.41
CA PRO A 119 6.76 2.00 7.82
C PRO A 119 7.82 2.01 6.70
N HIS A 120 7.56 1.37 5.57
CA HIS A 120 8.52 1.24 4.48
C HIS A 120 8.24 2.25 3.37
N GLY A 121 9.25 2.50 2.53
CA GLY A 121 9.24 3.64 1.62
C GLY A 121 9.84 3.38 0.25
N CYS A 122 9.81 2.15 -0.27
CA CYS A 122 10.14 1.91 -1.67
C CYS A 122 9.15 2.63 -2.60
N THR A 123 9.47 2.79 -3.88
CA THR A 123 8.64 3.55 -4.82
C THR A 123 7.21 3.03 -4.90
N GLU A 124 7.02 1.70 -4.98
CA GLU A 124 5.67 1.12 -4.93
C GLU A 124 4.94 1.52 -3.65
N GLN A 125 5.61 1.44 -2.49
CA GLN A 125 5.00 1.65 -1.18
C GLN A 125 4.57 3.11 -1.00
N ILE A 126 5.44 4.08 -1.30
CA ILE A 126 5.09 5.50 -1.20
C ILE A 126 3.99 5.87 -2.20
N THR A 127 3.98 5.25 -3.39
CA THR A 127 2.92 5.44 -4.37
C THR A 127 1.59 4.92 -3.82
N SER A 128 1.58 3.70 -3.27
CA SER A 128 0.42 3.09 -2.60
C SER A 128 -0.11 3.93 -1.43
N GLN A 129 0.77 4.49 -0.60
CA GLN A 129 0.41 5.41 0.49
C GLN A 129 -0.24 6.71 0.01
N THR A 130 0.09 7.15 -1.20
CA THR A 130 -0.34 8.46 -1.73
C THR A 130 -1.66 8.39 -2.47
N PHE A 131 -1.97 7.26 -3.12
CA PHE A 131 -3.22 7.06 -3.85
C PHE A 131 -4.46 7.48 -3.05
N PRO A 132 -4.69 7.03 -1.80
CA PRO A 132 -5.91 7.38 -1.07
C PRO A 132 -6.08 8.89 -0.89
N MET A 133 -4.98 9.60 -0.64
CA MET A 133 -5.02 11.05 -0.46
C MET A 133 -5.33 11.77 -1.78
N VAL A 134 -4.77 11.30 -2.89
CA VAL A 134 -5.09 11.82 -4.24
C VAL A 134 -6.56 11.63 -4.57
N LEU A 135 -7.12 10.44 -4.31
CA LEU A 135 -8.53 10.13 -4.59
C LEU A 135 -9.47 11.02 -3.76
N LEU A 136 -9.16 11.22 -2.48
CA LEU A 136 -9.93 12.08 -1.59
C LEU A 136 -9.94 13.56 -1.99
N ASN A 137 -9.02 14.02 -2.84
CA ASN A 137 -9.02 15.41 -3.30
C ASN A 137 -10.32 15.78 -4.04
N ALA A 138 -10.91 14.82 -4.76
CA ALA A 138 -12.19 15.02 -5.46
C ALA A 138 -13.42 14.79 -4.57
N ARG A 139 -13.25 14.43 -3.29
CA ARG A 139 -14.33 14.03 -2.36
C ARG A 139 -14.19 14.71 -0.99
N PRO A 140 -14.36 16.04 -0.90
CA PRO A 140 -14.11 16.78 0.33
C PRO A 140 -14.98 16.32 1.51
N GLU A 141 -16.25 15.97 1.28
CA GLU A 141 -17.15 15.48 2.33
C GLU A 141 -16.70 14.12 2.90
N LEU A 142 -16.33 13.18 2.01
CA LEU A 142 -15.76 11.90 2.44
C LEU A 142 -14.44 12.11 3.20
N ALA A 143 -13.58 13.01 2.71
CA ALA A 143 -12.31 13.32 3.37
C ALA A 143 -12.53 13.93 4.77
N LYS A 144 -13.58 14.73 4.94
CA LYS A 144 -13.98 15.29 6.25
C LYS A 144 -14.47 14.19 7.19
N GLU A 145 -15.29 13.27 6.69
CA GLU A 145 -15.80 12.14 7.49
C GLU A 145 -14.66 11.22 7.93
N LEU A 146 -13.79 10.82 7.00
CA LEU A 146 -12.65 9.96 7.28
C LEU A 146 -11.66 10.60 8.27
N ARG A 147 -11.52 11.93 8.30
CA ARG A 147 -10.64 12.62 9.28
C ARG A 147 -11.16 12.60 10.73
N LYS A 148 -12.36 12.10 10.98
CA LYS A 148 -12.84 11.84 12.35
C LYS A 148 -12.13 10.65 12.99
N SER A 149 -11.60 9.73 12.17
CA SER A 149 -10.69 8.65 12.61
C SER A 149 -9.46 9.25 13.29
N ALA A 150 -9.05 8.69 14.43
CA ALA A 150 -7.85 9.11 15.14
C ALA A 150 -6.60 8.88 14.29
N ALA A 151 -6.55 7.75 13.57
CA ALA A 151 -5.45 7.38 12.69
C ALA A 151 -5.38 8.28 11.43
N LEU A 152 -6.52 8.64 10.83
CA LEU A 152 -6.55 9.48 9.63
C LEU A 152 -6.56 10.99 9.93
N ARG A 153 -6.84 11.41 11.16
CA ARG A 153 -6.77 12.82 11.58
C ARG A 153 -5.38 13.42 11.43
N THR A 154 -4.34 12.61 11.63
CA THR A 154 -2.94 13.01 11.45
C THR A 154 -2.44 12.81 10.01
N ALA A 155 -3.26 12.21 9.14
CA ALA A 155 -2.89 12.02 7.75
C ALA A 155 -2.73 13.39 7.06
N PRO A 156 -1.67 13.57 6.24
CA PRO A 156 -1.45 14.82 5.52
C PRO A 156 -2.64 15.14 4.61
N ASN A 157 -2.85 16.42 4.33
CA ASN A 157 -3.79 16.80 3.28
C ASN A 157 -3.29 16.29 1.89
N PRO A 158 -4.18 16.16 0.89
CA PRO A 158 -3.81 15.60 -0.42
C PRO A 158 -2.60 16.26 -1.08
N GLY A 159 -2.53 17.61 -1.05
CA GLY A 159 -1.42 18.35 -1.62
C GLY A 159 -0.08 18.04 -0.95
N LYS A 160 -0.02 18.06 0.38
CA LYS A 160 1.21 17.75 1.14
C LYS A 160 1.62 16.28 1.01
N ALA A 161 0.64 15.37 0.96
CA ALA A 161 0.90 13.95 0.73
C ALA A 161 1.58 13.74 -0.63
N LEU A 162 1.02 14.35 -1.68
CA LEU A 162 1.57 14.30 -3.03
C LEU A 162 2.93 14.98 -3.11
N GLU A 163 3.11 16.18 -2.53
CA GLU A 163 4.37 16.92 -2.52
C GLU A 163 5.53 16.09 -1.93
N LYS A 164 5.29 15.45 -0.78
CA LYS A 164 6.28 14.54 -0.17
C LYS A 164 6.66 13.41 -1.14
N THR A 165 5.67 12.79 -1.77
CA THR A 165 5.91 11.68 -2.72
C THR A 165 6.62 12.16 -3.98
N LEU A 166 6.26 13.31 -4.52
CA LEU A 166 6.93 13.92 -5.68
C LEU A 166 8.40 14.21 -5.39
N SER A 167 8.72 14.71 -4.19
CA SER A 167 10.11 14.94 -3.78
C SER A 167 10.94 13.64 -3.77
N ILE A 168 10.37 12.55 -3.25
CA ILE A 168 11.04 11.23 -3.24
C ILE A 168 11.12 10.63 -4.65
N LEU A 169 10.04 10.71 -5.44
CA LEU A 169 10.05 10.24 -6.82
C LEU A 169 11.09 10.98 -7.66
N ARG A 170 11.28 12.28 -7.42
CA ARG A 170 12.30 13.08 -8.11
C ARG A 170 13.71 12.54 -7.87
N SER A 171 14.06 12.17 -6.63
CA SER A 171 15.38 11.61 -6.32
C SER A 171 15.57 10.18 -6.84
N ARG A 172 14.48 9.51 -7.23
CA ARG A 172 14.48 8.15 -7.79
C ARG A 172 14.25 8.10 -9.29
N GLN A 173 14.07 9.25 -9.94
CA GLN A 173 13.85 9.30 -11.37
C GLN A 173 15.18 9.11 -12.10
N THR A 174 15.28 8.06 -12.92
CA THR A 174 16.50 7.73 -13.67
C THR A 174 16.71 8.70 -14.83
N ALA A 175 17.86 8.62 -15.51
CA ALA A 175 18.16 9.47 -16.68
C ALA A 175 17.16 9.24 -17.83
N GLU A 176 16.71 7.99 -18.00
CA GLU A 176 15.74 7.55 -19.01
C GLU A 176 14.31 8.01 -18.71
N GLY A 177 14.07 8.61 -17.54
CA GLY A 177 12.74 9.10 -17.11
C GLY A 177 11.92 8.10 -16.32
N ALA A 178 12.43 6.87 -16.14
CA ALA A 178 11.82 5.85 -15.30
C ALA A 178 12.02 6.12 -13.80
N PHE A 179 11.48 5.25 -12.94
CA PHE A 179 11.70 5.30 -11.51
C PHE A 179 12.36 4.01 -11.01
N GLY A 180 13.36 4.16 -10.15
CA GLY A 180 13.91 3.04 -9.39
C GLY A 180 13.16 2.79 -8.08
N LEU A 181 13.47 1.67 -7.45
CA LEU A 181 12.74 1.22 -6.25
C LEU A 181 13.13 2.00 -4.98
N TRP A 182 14.42 2.32 -4.83
CA TRP A 182 14.97 2.99 -3.64
C TRP A 182 15.76 4.25 -3.98
N ASP A 183 16.41 4.24 -5.13
CA ASP A 183 17.22 5.31 -5.70
C ASP A 183 16.99 5.36 -7.23
N ALA A 184 17.80 6.15 -7.94
CA ALA A 184 17.76 6.26 -9.41
C ALA A 184 18.76 5.33 -10.13
N GLY A 185 19.38 4.37 -9.44
CA GLY A 185 20.45 3.52 -9.99
C GLY A 185 19.95 2.35 -10.83
N HIS A 186 18.74 1.87 -10.58
CA HIS A 186 18.13 0.77 -11.33
C HIS A 186 16.69 1.09 -11.69
N VAL A 187 16.32 0.86 -12.95
CA VAL A 187 14.94 0.98 -13.41
C VAL A 187 14.11 -0.15 -12.85
N GLU A 188 12.96 0.17 -12.26
CA GLU A 188 11.94 -0.83 -11.89
C GLU A 188 10.67 -0.61 -12.72
N PRO A 189 10.39 -1.45 -13.75
CA PRO A 189 9.30 -1.21 -14.69
C PRO A 189 7.92 -1.12 -14.05
N PHE A 190 7.58 -2.01 -13.10
CA PHE A 190 6.27 -1.96 -12.45
C PHE A 190 6.11 -0.67 -11.64
N ALA A 191 7.11 -0.35 -10.80
CA ALA A 191 7.09 0.87 -10.00
C ALA A 191 7.01 2.12 -10.87
N THR A 192 7.64 2.10 -12.05
CA THR A 192 7.59 3.21 -13.00
C THR A 192 6.19 3.44 -13.57
N VAL A 193 5.54 2.38 -14.06
CA VAL A 193 4.17 2.45 -14.59
C VAL A 193 3.19 2.87 -13.48
N TYR A 194 3.35 2.29 -12.29
CA TYR A 194 2.48 2.53 -11.15
C TYR A 194 2.60 3.97 -10.60
N ALA A 195 3.82 4.49 -10.46
CA ALA A 195 4.06 5.88 -10.08
C ALA A 195 3.52 6.84 -11.15
N THR A 196 3.71 6.54 -12.44
CA THR A 196 3.16 7.36 -13.54
C THR A 196 1.63 7.36 -13.53
N HIS A 197 0.99 6.25 -13.18
CA HIS A 197 -0.46 6.18 -12.99
C HIS A 197 -0.94 7.08 -11.83
N LEU A 198 -0.21 7.13 -10.71
CA LEU A 198 -0.51 8.06 -9.62
C LEU A 198 -0.40 9.53 -10.08
N LEU A 199 0.66 9.88 -10.82
CA LEU A 199 0.84 11.24 -11.36
C LEU A 199 -0.35 11.62 -12.27
N LEU A 200 -0.84 10.67 -13.07
CA LEU A 200 -2.01 10.87 -13.91
C LEU A 200 -3.30 11.07 -13.09
N GLU A 201 -3.57 10.23 -12.09
CA GLU A 201 -4.74 10.39 -11.20
C GLU A 201 -4.72 11.72 -10.44
N ALA A 202 -3.53 12.18 -10.03
CA ALA A 202 -3.34 13.46 -9.35
C ALA A 202 -3.66 14.64 -10.27
N ARG A 203 -3.12 14.63 -11.50
CA ARG A 203 -3.39 15.67 -12.50
C ARG A 203 -4.87 15.75 -12.86
N GLU A 204 -5.53 14.60 -13.06
CA GLU A 204 -6.97 14.55 -13.35
C GLU A 204 -7.81 15.17 -12.23
N ARG A 205 -7.37 15.02 -10.97
CA ARG A 205 -7.99 15.62 -9.78
C ARG A 205 -7.45 17.00 -9.43
N LYS A 206 -6.79 17.68 -10.39
CA LYS A 206 -6.32 19.07 -10.28
C LYS A 206 -5.29 19.29 -9.17
N LEU A 207 -4.57 18.25 -8.77
CA LEU A 207 -3.39 18.39 -7.90
C LEU A 207 -2.16 18.79 -8.75
N PRO A 208 -1.24 19.60 -8.19
CA PRO A 208 -0.06 20.04 -8.91
C PRO A 208 0.91 18.87 -9.13
N VAL A 209 1.20 18.58 -10.40
CA VAL A 209 2.18 17.57 -10.83
C VAL A 209 3.23 18.25 -11.70
N PRO A 210 4.54 18.07 -11.43
CA PRO A 210 5.57 18.63 -12.28
C PRO A 210 5.51 18.05 -13.69
N GLU A 211 5.28 18.91 -14.67
CA GLU A 211 5.06 18.50 -16.06
C GLU A 211 6.31 17.80 -16.65
N ASP A 212 7.50 18.27 -16.29
CA ASP A 212 8.77 17.68 -16.72
C ASP A 212 8.93 16.22 -16.22
N MET A 213 8.55 15.95 -14.97
CA MET A 213 8.61 14.61 -14.38
C MET A 213 7.69 13.66 -15.16
N LEU A 214 6.46 14.11 -15.41
CA LEU A 214 5.43 13.33 -16.06
C LEU A 214 5.74 13.07 -17.53
N GLN A 215 6.23 14.08 -18.26
CA GLN A 215 6.63 13.91 -19.66
C GLN A 215 7.77 12.91 -19.80
N ARG A 216 8.78 12.98 -18.93
CA ARG A 216 9.89 12.02 -18.93
C ARG A 216 9.43 10.60 -18.63
N SER A 217 8.54 10.42 -17.65
CA SER A 217 8.03 9.08 -17.33
C SER A 217 7.14 8.53 -18.45
N MET A 218 6.34 9.37 -19.11
CA MET A 218 5.58 9.00 -20.31
C MET A 218 6.48 8.66 -21.50
N GLY A 219 7.61 9.35 -21.67
CA GLY A 219 8.64 9.02 -22.66
C GLY A 219 9.23 7.63 -22.44
N TYR A 220 9.60 7.32 -21.18
CA TYR A 220 10.03 5.97 -20.81
C TYR A 220 8.95 4.92 -21.12
N LEU A 221 7.68 5.16 -20.75
CA LEU A 221 6.60 4.21 -21.02
C LEU A 221 6.45 3.90 -22.51
N GLN A 222 6.60 4.90 -23.39
CA GLN A 222 6.55 4.69 -24.84
C GLN A 222 7.69 3.81 -25.33
N GLN A 223 8.91 4.04 -24.84
CA GLN A 223 10.06 3.18 -25.14
C GLN A 223 9.85 1.76 -24.59
N TYR A 224 9.26 1.64 -23.40
CA TYR A 224 8.99 0.37 -22.75
C TYR A 224 8.01 -0.51 -23.53
N LEU A 225 7.05 0.07 -24.25
CA LEU A 225 6.16 -0.69 -25.15
C LEU A 225 6.90 -1.47 -26.24
N SER A 226 8.05 -0.96 -26.69
CA SER A 226 8.86 -1.58 -27.73
C SER A 226 9.85 -2.63 -27.21
N HIS A 227 9.90 -2.88 -25.89
CA HIS A 227 10.77 -3.91 -25.33
C HIS A 227 10.32 -5.32 -25.74
N ASN A 228 11.28 -6.23 -25.91
CA ASN A 228 11.03 -7.60 -26.38
C ASN A 228 10.95 -8.64 -25.25
N GLY A 229 10.59 -8.22 -24.03
CA GLY A 229 10.38 -9.16 -22.93
C GLY A 229 9.20 -10.09 -23.22
N THR A 230 9.40 -11.37 -22.93
CA THR A 230 8.43 -12.45 -23.21
C THR A 230 7.81 -13.03 -21.94
N SER A 231 8.28 -12.61 -20.76
CA SER A 231 7.72 -13.08 -19.49
C SER A 231 6.30 -12.54 -19.31
N ARG A 232 5.46 -13.31 -18.60
CA ARG A 232 4.09 -12.88 -18.25
C ARG A 232 4.09 -11.57 -17.45
N TYR A 233 5.08 -11.39 -16.57
CA TYR A 233 5.28 -10.18 -15.80
C TYR A 233 5.58 -8.96 -16.69
N ASP A 234 6.52 -9.09 -17.63
CA ASP A 234 6.87 -8.00 -18.56
C ASP A 234 5.71 -7.64 -19.47
N TRP A 235 5.03 -8.64 -20.04
CA TRP A 235 3.85 -8.43 -20.86
C TRP A 235 2.74 -7.67 -20.11
N ARG A 236 2.47 -8.05 -18.85
CA ARG A 236 1.49 -7.36 -18.00
C ARG A 236 1.88 -5.91 -17.77
N ASN A 237 3.15 -5.63 -17.46
CA ASN A 237 3.63 -4.27 -17.24
C ASN A 237 3.57 -3.42 -18.51
N ARG A 238 3.85 -3.99 -19.69
CA ARG A 238 3.71 -3.31 -20.98
C ARG A 238 2.24 -3.03 -21.32
N ALA A 239 1.33 -3.97 -21.04
CA ALA A 239 -0.11 -3.73 -21.17
C ALA A 239 -0.59 -2.62 -20.23
N TYR A 240 -0.06 -2.58 -19.00
CA TYR A 240 -0.35 -1.49 -18.05
C TYR A 240 0.22 -0.14 -18.53
N ALA A 241 1.44 -0.13 -19.07
CA ALA A 241 2.03 1.07 -19.67
C ALA A 241 1.19 1.60 -20.83
N ALA A 242 0.70 0.71 -21.71
CA ALA A 242 -0.17 1.06 -22.81
C ALA A 242 -1.49 1.68 -22.31
N TYR A 243 -2.06 1.14 -21.24
CA TYR A 243 -3.23 1.71 -20.59
C TYR A 243 -2.99 3.13 -20.06
N VAL A 244 -1.91 3.35 -19.31
CA VAL A 244 -1.56 4.68 -18.77
C VAL A 244 -1.31 5.70 -19.88
N LEU A 245 -0.60 5.29 -20.94
CA LEU A 245 -0.36 6.13 -22.13
C LEU A 245 -1.66 6.48 -22.86
N THR A 246 -2.53 5.50 -23.07
CA THR A 246 -3.83 5.72 -23.73
C THR A 246 -4.70 6.69 -22.93
N ARG A 247 -4.71 6.56 -21.60
CA ARG A 247 -5.40 7.52 -20.72
C ARG A 247 -4.81 8.92 -20.79
N HIS A 248 -3.52 9.04 -21.02
CA HIS A 248 -2.88 10.34 -21.24
C HIS A 248 -3.20 10.93 -22.63
N GLY A 249 -3.86 10.19 -23.53
CA GLY A 249 -4.18 10.63 -24.89
C GLY A 249 -3.12 10.28 -25.93
N VAL A 250 -2.14 9.45 -25.59
CA VAL A 250 -1.17 8.91 -26.56
C VAL A 250 -1.85 7.83 -27.41
N VAL A 251 -1.63 7.87 -28.73
CA VAL A 251 -2.16 6.85 -29.65
C VAL A 251 -1.33 5.57 -29.52
N THR A 252 -1.93 4.51 -28.99
CA THR A 252 -1.25 3.24 -28.68
C THR A 252 -1.68 2.07 -29.57
N SER A 253 -2.50 2.31 -30.60
CA SER A 253 -3.16 1.27 -31.41
C SER A 253 -2.21 0.15 -31.88
N ALA A 254 -1.04 0.48 -32.42
CA ALA A 254 -0.08 -0.52 -32.89
C ALA A 254 0.49 -1.38 -31.74
N ALA A 255 0.82 -0.75 -30.61
CA ALA A 255 1.29 -1.45 -29.42
C ALA A 255 0.22 -2.38 -28.84
N LEU A 256 -1.05 -1.94 -28.82
CA LEU A 256 -2.17 -2.76 -28.35
C LEU A 256 -2.38 -4.00 -29.23
N VAL A 257 -2.21 -3.89 -30.55
CA VAL A 257 -2.29 -5.03 -31.48
C VAL A 257 -1.16 -6.02 -31.20
N ASN A 258 0.08 -5.53 -31.06
CA ASN A 258 1.24 -6.37 -30.76
C ASN A 258 1.11 -7.08 -29.42
N LEU A 259 0.69 -6.37 -28.37
CA LEU A 259 0.48 -6.94 -27.04
C LEU A 259 -0.66 -7.95 -27.02
N ARG A 260 -1.75 -7.70 -27.77
CA ARG A 260 -2.84 -8.66 -27.92
C ARG A 260 -2.38 -9.94 -28.61
N ALA A 261 -1.55 -9.83 -29.66
CA ALA A 261 -1.00 -10.98 -30.35
C ALA A 261 -0.03 -11.80 -29.46
N ALA A 262 0.73 -11.10 -28.61
CA ALA A 262 1.69 -11.69 -27.68
C ALA A 262 1.07 -12.11 -26.32
N GLN A 263 -0.26 -12.20 -26.21
CA GLN A 263 -0.92 -12.52 -24.96
C GLN A 263 -0.45 -13.89 -24.40
N PRO A 264 -0.02 -13.97 -23.13
CA PRO A 264 0.45 -15.19 -22.52
C PRO A 264 -0.59 -16.31 -22.58
N ARG A 265 -0.10 -17.51 -22.88
CA ARG A 265 -0.88 -18.74 -22.87
C ARG A 265 -0.33 -19.70 -21.83
N ASP A 266 -1.22 -20.52 -21.27
CA ASP A 266 -0.82 -21.58 -20.36
C ASP A 266 -0.24 -22.79 -21.12
N LYS A 267 0.13 -23.83 -20.37
CA LYS A 267 0.68 -25.08 -20.92
C LYS A 267 -0.26 -25.80 -21.90
N ASP A 268 -1.57 -25.56 -21.80
CA ASP A 268 -2.60 -26.15 -22.66
C ASP A 268 -2.96 -25.20 -23.82
N ASN A 269 -2.11 -24.19 -24.07
CA ASN A 269 -2.26 -23.17 -25.10
C ASN A 269 -3.52 -22.28 -24.95
N LYS A 270 -4.11 -22.25 -23.75
CA LYS A 270 -5.29 -21.41 -23.44
C LYS A 270 -4.83 -20.02 -23.00
N LEU A 271 -5.61 -19.00 -23.35
CA LEU A 271 -5.32 -17.63 -22.92
C LEU A 271 -5.38 -17.53 -21.41
N VAL A 272 -4.32 -16.95 -20.82
CA VAL A 272 -4.28 -16.73 -19.39
C VAL A 272 -5.16 -15.53 -19.03
N LEU A 273 -5.97 -15.71 -17.99
CA LEU A 273 -6.80 -14.65 -17.39
C LEU A 273 -5.93 -13.74 -16.53
N ASP A 274 -5.22 -12.81 -17.17
CA ASP A 274 -4.30 -11.88 -16.54
C ASP A 274 -4.79 -10.43 -16.63
N LEU A 275 -4.52 -9.60 -15.62
CA LEU A 275 -4.85 -8.17 -15.63
C LEU A 275 -4.35 -7.43 -16.87
N GLY A 276 -3.26 -7.88 -17.50
CA GLY A 276 -2.80 -7.32 -18.77
C GLY A 276 -3.91 -7.29 -19.83
N ALA A 277 -4.76 -8.32 -19.90
CA ALA A 277 -5.91 -8.33 -20.82
C ALA A 277 -6.98 -7.30 -20.44
N ALA A 278 -7.18 -7.03 -19.14
CA ALA A 278 -8.09 -5.98 -18.68
C ALA A 278 -7.54 -4.57 -19.01
N TYR A 279 -6.23 -4.34 -18.87
CA TYR A 279 -5.58 -3.09 -19.29
C TYR A 279 -5.72 -2.87 -20.80
N LEU A 280 -5.49 -3.91 -21.61
CA LEU A 280 -5.71 -3.85 -23.05
C LEU A 280 -7.19 -3.57 -23.38
N ALA A 281 -8.12 -4.26 -22.73
CA ALA A 281 -9.55 -4.05 -22.93
C ALA A 281 -9.96 -2.59 -22.65
N ALA A 282 -9.55 -2.05 -21.50
CA ALA A 282 -9.79 -0.65 -21.14
C ALA A 282 -9.16 0.32 -22.16
N SER A 283 -7.96 0.01 -22.66
CA SER A 283 -7.29 0.80 -23.70
C SER A 283 -8.09 0.82 -25.01
N TYR A 284 -8.52 -0.35 -25.49
CA TYR A 284 -9.38 -0.46 -26.67
C TYR A 284 -10.73 0.25 -26.49
N GLN A 285 -11.32 0.20 -25.30
CA GLN A 285 -12.57 0.89 -24.98
C GLN A 285 -12.43 2.41 -25.09
N MET A 286 -11.33 2.98 -24.60
CA MET A 286 -11.05 4.41 -24.76
C MET A 286 -10.84 4.81 -26.22
N LEU A 287 -10.22 3.94 -27.02
CA LEU A 287 -10.02 4.11 -28.46
C LEU A 287 -11.26 3.76 -29.31
N LYS A 288 -12.42 3.51 -28.68
CA LYS A 288 -13.69 3.18 -29.35
C LYS A 288 -13.65 1.90 -30.19
N GLN A 289 -12.79 0.95 -29.83
CA GLN A 289 -12.71 -0.39 -30.43
C GLN A 289 -13.47 -1.41 -29.56
N ASP A 290 -14.78 -1.20 -29.44
CA ASP A 290 -15.64 -1.91 -28.47
C ASP A 290 -15.64 -3.44 -28.63
N LYS A 291 -15.52 -3.93 -29.87
CA LYS A 291 -15.45 -5.37 -30.15
C LYS A 291 -14.19 -5.98 -29.53
N ALA A 292 -13.03 -5.38 -29.76
CA ALA A 292 -11.76 -5.85 -29.20
C ALA A 292 -11.74 -5.74 -27.68
N ALA A 293 -12.27 -4.64 -27.13
CA ALA A 293 -12.41 -4.45 -25.69
C ALA A 293 -13.25 -5.58 -25.05
N ARG A 294 -14.40 -5.90 -25.65
CA ARG A 294 -15.30 -6.95 -25.16
C ARG A 294 -14.67 -8.34 -25.24
N GLU A 295 -14.04 -8.68 -26.35
CA GLU A 295 -13.37 -9.98 -26.53
C GLU A 295 -12.28 -10.24 -25.48
N LEU A 296 -11.60 -9.18 -25.05
CA LEU A 296 -10.57 -9.26 -24.01
C LEU A 296 -11.14 -9.28 -22.59
N LEU A 297 -12.17 -8.47 -22.31
CA LEU A 297 -12.72 -8.33 -20.96
C LEU A 297 -13.63 -9.50 -20.58
N GLU A 298 -14.43 -10.02 -21.52
CA GLU A 298 -15.50 -10.99 -21.22
C GLU A 298 -15.00 -12.25 -20.49
N PRO A 299 -13.87 -12.88 -20.88
CA PRO A 299 -13.36 -14.04 -20.15
C PRO A 299 -13.00 -13.74 -18.69
N LEU A 300 -12.41 -12.57 -18.41
CA LEU A 300 -12.09 -12.16 -17.04
C LEU A 300 -13.34 -11.83 -16.24
N TRP A 301 -14.34 -11.22 -16.89
CA TRP A 301 -15.61 -10.92 -16.28
C TRP A 301 -16.36 -12.18 -15.85
N GLN A 302 -16.45 -13.16 -16.75
CA GLN A 302 -17.11 -14.44 -16.44
C GLN A 302 -16.37 -15.23 -15.36
N ASP A 303 -15.03 -15.24 -15.39
CA ASP A 303 -14.22 -15.83 -14.32
C ASP A 303 -14.46 -15.14 -12.96
N LEU A 304 -14.50 -13.81 -12.92
CA LEU A 304 -14.80 -13.07 -11.70
C LEU A 304 -16.17 -13.44 -11.14
N LEU A 305 -17.21 -13.47 -11.98
CA LEU A 305 -18.56 -13.83 -11.58
C LEU A 305 -18.66 -15.27 -11.09
N GLU A 306 -18.04 -16.22 -11.79
CA GLU A 306 -18.08 -17.63 -11.42
C GLU A 306 -17.33 -17.88 -10.12
N ARG A 307 -16.15 -17.27 -9.94
CA ARG A 307 -15.41 -17.33 -8.68
C ARG A 307 -16.17 -16.69 -7.53
N THR A 308 -16.87 -15.58 -7.76
CA THR A 308 -17.72 -14.97 -6.74
C THR A 308 -18.86 -15.93 -6.33
N LYS A 309 -19.55 -16.57 -7.28
CA LYS A 309 -20.59 -17.58 -6.99
C LYS A 309 -20.06 -18.78 -6.21
N GLN A 310 -18.88 -19.27 -6.59
CA GLN A 310 -18.25 -20.43 -5.96
C GLN A 310 -17.45 -20.10 -4.69
N ASN A 311 -17.41 -18.82 -4.28
CA ASN A 311 -16.54 -18.32 -3.21
C ASN A 311 -15.05 -18.75 -3.36
N LYS A 312 -14.54 -18.71 -4.60
CA LYS A 312 -13.16 -19.08 -4.93
C LYS A 312 -12.25 -17.86 -5.09
N ARG A 313 -10.99 -18.01 -4.67
CA ARG A 313 -9.95 -17.00 -4.90
C ARG A 313 -9.34 -17.20 -6.29
N TYR A 314 -8.92 -16.11 -6.90
CA TYR A 314 -8.04 -16.20 -8.05
C TYR A 314 -6.75 -16.95 -7.66
N GLY A 315 -6.26 -17.83 -8.51
CA GLY A 315 -5.27 -18.84 -8.12
C GLY A 315 -3.80 -18.47 -8.36
N TYR A 316 -3.53 -17.45 -9.17
CA TYR A 316 -2.15 -17.14 -9.60
C TYR A 316 -1.54 -15.98 -8.80
N ARG A 317 -0.26 -16.13 -8.46
CA ARG A 317 0.55 -15.15 -7.73
C ARG A 317 1.90 -14.98 -8.43
N ASP A 318 2.41 -13.76 -8.41
CA ASP A 318 3.64 -13.33 -9.07
C ASP A 318 4.10 -11.98 -8.46
N ASN A 319 5.20 -11.42 -8.95
CA ASN A 319 5.68 -10.11 -8.52
C ASN A 319 4.60 -9.03 -8.72
N TYR A 320 4.30 -8.29 -7.65
CA TYR A 320 3.26 -7.26 -7.60
C TYR A 320 1.87 -7.75 -8.04
N TYR A 321 1.61 -9.05 -7.90
CA TYR A 321 0.40 -9.67 -8.42
C TYR A 321 -0.09 -10.80 -7.52
N ASP A 322 -1.26 -10.58 -6.94
CA ASP A 322 -1.92 -11.53 -6.07
C ASP A 322 -3.45 -11.47 -6.30
N PRO A 323 -4.24 -12.37 -5.70
CA PRO A 323 -5.68 -12.41 -5.92
C PRO A 323 -6.43 -11.11 -5.56
N LEU A 324 -5.97 -10.38 -4.55
CA LEU A 324 -6.55 -9.13 -4.11
C LEU A 324 -6.21 -7.99 -5.08
N VAL A 325 -4.94 -7.89 -5.52
CA VAL A 325 -4.54 -6.95 -6.60
C VAL A 325 -5.29 -7.23 -7.89
N HIS A 326 -5.41 -8.51 -8.28
CA HIS A 326 -6.16 -8.95 -9.46
C HIS A 326 -7.59 -8.42 -9.45
N ASP A 327 -8.37 -8.82 -8.46
CA ASP A 327 -9.81 -8.55 -8.49
C ASP A 327 -10.11 -7.08 -8.22
N ALA A 328 -9.37 -6.43 -7.32
CA ALA A 328 -9.55 -5.00 -7.07
C ALA A 328 -9.22 -4.14 -8.30
N THR A 329 -8.11 -4.42 -8.98
CA THR A 329 -7.73 -3.67 -10.18
C THR A 329 -8.70 -3.94 -11.34
N LEU A 330 -9.18 -5.18 -11.49
CA LEU A 330 -10.18 -5.50 -12.50
C LEU A 330 -11.48 -4.71 -12.26
N ILE A 331 -11.95 -4.64 -11.00
CA ILE A 331 -13.13 -3.85 -10.64
C ILE A 331 -12.90 -2.37 -10.90
N TYR A 332 -11.75 -1.81 -10.54
CA TYR A 332 -11.38 -0.43 -10.86
C TYR A 332 -11.48 -0.15 -12.37
N LEU A 333 -10.91 -1.02 -13.21
CA LEU A 333 -10.96 -0.86 -14.66
C LEU A 333 -12.39 -0.97 -15.20
N ILE A 334 -13.21 -1.88 -14.66
CA ILE A 334 -14.62 -2.03 -15.02
C ILE A 334 -15.41 -0.79 -14.61
N ALA A 335 -15.23 -0.30 -13.39
CA ALA A 335 -15.93 0.87 -12.89
C ALA A 335 -15.62 2.11 -13.74
N LYS A 336 -14.35 2.28 -14.12
CA LYS A 336 -13.90 3.46 -14.87
C LYS A 336 -14.26 3.42 -16.36
N HIS A 337 -14.19 2.26 -17.01
CA HIS A 337 -14.29 2.16 -18.47
C HIS A 337 -15.50 1.36 -18.98
N PHE A 338 -16.16 0.59 -18.11
CA PHE A 338 -17.29 -0.29 -18.46
C PHE A 338 -18.44 -0.14 -17.44
N PRO A 339 -18.98 1.07 -17.22
CA PRO A 339 -19.94 1.36 -16.14
C PRO A 339 -21.22 0.52 -16.21
N ASP A 340 -21.65 0.07 -17.39
CA ASP A 340 -22.82 -0.79 -17.52
C ASP A 340 -22.59 -2.21 -17.00
N LYS A 341 -21.34 -2.71 -17.01
CA LYS A 341 -20.98 -3.98 -16.37
C LYS A 341 -20.91 -3.84 -14.86
N LEU A 342 -20.47 -2.70 -14.34
CA LEU A 342 -20.42 -2.46 -12.89
C LEU A 342 -21.78 -2.67 -12.21
N LYS A 343 -22.88 -2.28 -12.86
CA LYS A 343 -24.26 -2.49 -12.37
C LYS A 343 -24.64 -3.96 -12.18
N GLN A 344 -23.91 -4.86 -12.85
CA GLN A 344 -24.13 -6.31 -12.79
C GLN A 344 -23.20 -7.00 -11.79
N LEU A 345 -22.33 -6.25 -11.11
CA LEU A 345 -21.38 -6.81 -10.15
C LEU A 345 -22.14 -7.28 -8.89
N PRO A 346 -22.07 -8.58 -8.54
CA PRO A 346 -22.72 -9.09 -7.34
C PRO A 346 -22.10 -8.45 -6.09
N PRO A 347 -22.91 -8.00 -5.11
CA PRO A 347 -22.40 -7.47 -3.84
C PRO A 347 -21.43 -8.42 -3.11
N GLU A 348 -21.63 -9.74 -3.28
CA GLU A 348 -20.78 -10.81 -2.75
C GLU A 348 -19.31 -10.70 -3.21
N THR A 349 -19.05 -9.97 -4.29
CA THR A 349 -17.69 -9.69 -4.74
C THR A 349 -16.91 -8.93 -3.67
N PHE A 350 -17.54 -7.96 -3.02
CA PHE A 350 -16.90 -7.19 -1.94
C PHE A 350 -16.79 -8.00 -0.65
N ASP A 351 -17.71 -8.94 -0.39
CA ASP A 351 -17.58 -9.89 0.73
C ASP A 351 -16.32 -10.75 0.57
N ARG A 352 -16.02 -11.20 -0.66
CA ARG A 352 -14.83 -11.98 -0.99
C ARG A 352 -13.52 -11.19 -0.88
N ILE A 353 -13.53 -9.93 -1.33
CA ILE A 353 -12.40 -9.00 -1.13
C ILE A 353 -12.21 -8.76 0.37
N GLY A 354 -13.29 -8.59 1.13
CA GLY A 354 -13.28 -8.47 2.58
C GLY A 354 -12.65 -9.66 3.28
N ALA A 355 -13.00 -10.88 2.88
CA ALA A 355 -12.41 -12.10 3.44
C ALA A 355 -10.88 -12.19 3.23
N LEU A 356 -10.37 -11.75 2.07
CA LEU A 356 -8.92 -11.69 1.83
C LEU A 356 -8.20 -10.69 2.74
N VAL A 357 -8.85 -9.56 3.03
CA VAL A 357 -8.33 -8.55 3.95
C VAL A 357 -8.37 -9.04 5.40
N GLN A 358 -9.47 -9.68 5.82
CA GLN A 358 -9.63 -10.27 7.15
C GLN A 358 -8.57 -11.34 7.46
N ASP A 359 -8.17 -12.13 6.47
CA ASP A 359 -7.12 -13.15 6.58
C ASP A 359 -5.71 -12.56 6.72
N GLY A 360 -5.57 -11.22 6.70
CA GLY A 360 -4.27 -10.55 6.73
C GLY A 360 -3.52 -10.61 5.40
N GLY A 361 -4.19 -11.00 4.31
CA GLY A 361 -3.58 -11.20 2.99
C GLY A 361 -3.29 -9.93 2.20
N TYR A 362 -3.21 -8.76 2.85
CA TYR A 362 -3.05 -7.47 2.20
C TYR A 362 -1.67 -6.84 2.48
N HIS A 363 -1.21 -6.03 1.53
CA HIS A 363 0.02 -5.25 1.59
C HIS A 363 -0.23 -3.84 1.00
N SER A 364 0.82 -3.03 0.86
CA SER A 364 0.76 -1.68 0.29
C SER A 364 -0.04 -1.65 -1.03
N LEU A 365 0.39 -2.41 -2.03
CA LEU A 365 -0.22 -2.44 -3.36
C LEU A 365 -1.67 -2.95 -3.37
N SER A 366 -1.97 -4.03 -2.64
CA SER A 366 -3.33 -4.58 -2.65
C SER A 366 -4.29 -3.64 -1.92
N SER A 367 -3.83 -2.99 -0.85
CA SER A 367 -4.58 -1.97 -0.11
C SER A 367 -4.94 -0.79 -1.01
N SER A 368 -3.98 -0.24 -1.74
CA SER A 368 -4.23 0.88 -2.66
C SER A 368 -5.09 0.47 -3.86
N SER A 369 -4.93 -0.76 -4.38
CA SER A 369 -5.76 -1.31 -5.46
C SER A 369 -7.22 -1.43 -5.03
N VAL A 370 -7.48 -1.90 -3.80
CA VAL A 370 -8.83 -1.95 -3.23
C VAL A 370 -9.44 -0.55 -3.09
N ILE A 371 -8.66 0.42 -2.62
CA ILE A 371 -9.14 1.79 -2.45
C ILE A 371 -9.49 2.40 -3.81
N LEU A 372 -8.71 2.12 -4.85
CA LEU A 372 -9.05 2.50 -6.24
C LEU A 372 -10.33 1.83 -6.74
N ALA A 373 -10.61 0.58 -6.34
CA ALA A 373 -11.80 -0.14 -6.77
C ALA A 373 -13.11 0.42 -6.20
N VAL A 374 -13.06 1.14 -5.08
CA VAL A 374 -14.23 1.73 -4.42
C VAL A 374 -14.38 3.24 -4.64
N ASP A 375 -13.39 3.88 -5.28
CA ASP A 375 -13.53 5.23 -5.85
C ASP A 375 -14.45 5.17 -7.06
#